data_AF-A1X3U7-F1
#
_entry.id   AF-A1X3U7-F1
#
_cell.length_a   1.000
_cell.length_b   1.000
_cell.length_c   1.000
_cell.angle_alpha   90.00
_cell.angle_beta   90.00
_cell.angle_gamma   90.00
#
_symmetry.space_group_name_H-M   'P 1'
#
loop_
_entity.id
_entity.type
_entity.pdbx_description
1 polymer ?
#
loop_
_entity_poly.entity_id
_entity_poly.type
_entity_poly.pdbx_seq_one_letter_code
_entity_poly.pdbx_strand_id
1 'polypeptide(L)'
;MAPKKKGKKGKAKGTAIVDGVAPEDMTKEQVEEHVARIREELDREREERNYFQLERDKIHTFWEITRRQLEEKKAELRNKDREMEEAEERHQVEIKVYKQKVKHLLYEHQNNLAEVKAEGTVVMKLAQKEHRTQEGALRKDMRVLKVELKEQELANEVVIKNLCLKQAEEITKMRNDFERQVREIEAKYDKKMKMLRDELDLRRKTEIHEVEERKNGQISTLMQRHEEAFTDIKNYYNDITLNNLALINSLKEQMEDMRKKEEHMEREMAEVTLQNRRLADPLQKAKDEMNEMQKRLGNHERDKQILVVSALLKSSPR
;
A
#
# COMPACT_ATOMS: atom_id res chain seq x y z
N MET A 1 136.88 27.80 -74.73
CA MET A 1 137.78 27.51 -75.86
C MET A 1 138.04 28.78 -76.64
N ALA A 2 139.32 29.14 -76.76
CA ALA A 2 139.88 30.19 -77.61
C ALA A 2 139.72 29.80 -79.12
N PRO A 3 140.02 30.64 -80.14
CA PRO A 3 141.03 31.71 -80.06
C PRO A 3 140.82 33.01 -80.84
N LYS A 4 141.37 34.08 -80.28
CA LYS A 4 141.98 35.20 -81.02
C LYS A 4 143.28 34.71 -81.69
N LYS A 5 143.52 35.07 -82.96
CA LYS A 5 144.85 35.02 -83.59
C LYS A 5 145.24 36.41 -84.12
N LYS A 6 146.45 36.82 -83.72
CA LYS A 6 147.13 38.09 -84.04
C LYS A 6 147.68 38.09 -85.48
N GLY A 7 147.51 39.24 -86.15
CA GLY A 7 148.60 40.08 -86.70
C GLY A 7 149.30 39.68 -88.00
N LYS A 8 149.46 40.64 -88.93
CA LYS A 8 150.79 41.18 -89.33
C LYS A 8 150.66 42.41 -90.24
N LYS A 9 151.67 43.28 -90.13
CA LYS A 9 151.94 44.53 -90.87
C LYS A 9 152.14 44.32 -92.38
N GLY A 10 151.78 45.34 -93.16
CA GLY A 10 152.28 45.58 -94.51
C GLY A 10 152.07 47.04 -94.91
N LYS A 11 153.16 47.80 -94.99
CA LYS A 11 153.21 49.22 -95.38
C LYS A 11 153.49 49.24 -96.89
N ALA A 12 152.57 49.78 -97.69
CA ALA A 12 152.84 50.20 -99.07
C ALA A 12 152.32 51.63 -99.22
N LYS A 13 153.25 52.56 -99.46
CA LYS A 13 152.98 53.93 -99.88
C LYS A 13 152.46 53.83 -101.32
N GLY A 14 151.15 53.71 -101.47
CA GLY A 14 150.48 53.90 -102.76
C GLY A 14 150.15 55.38 -102.88
N THR A 15 150.66 56.01 -103.93
CA THR A 15 150.25 57.34 -104.40
C THR A 15 148.72 57.38 -104.44
N ALA A 16 148.10 58.35 -103.75
CA ALA A 16 146.66 58.52 -103.74
C ALA A 16 146.21 59.00 -105.12
N ILE A 17 145.75 58.06 -105.93
CA ILE A 17 145.07 58.32 -107.19
C ILE A 17 143.64 58.70 -106.82
N VAL A 18 143.26 59.94 -107.12
CA VAL A 18 141.91 60.47 -106.87
C VAL A 18 141.26 60.69 -108.22
N ASP A 19 140.13 60.03 -108.49
CA ASP A 19 139.38 60.11 -109.76
C ASP A 19 140.22 59.96 -111.04
N GLY A 20 141.27 59.12 -111.00
CA GLY A 20 142.05 58.75 -112.18
C GLY A 20 143.03 59.81 -112.69
N VAL A 21 143.24 60.93 -111.97
CA VAL A 21 144.22 61.97 -112.31
C VAL A 21 145.03 62.38 -111.07
N ALA A 22 146.32 62.67 -111.24
CA ALA A 22 147.19 63.13 -110.15
C ALA A 22 146.81 64.57 -109.73
N PRO A 23 146.72 64.89 -108.42
CA PRO A 23 146.30 66.21 -107.92
C PRO A 23 147.19 67.38 -108.39
N GLU A 24 148.38 67.07 -108.90
CA GLU A 24 149.40 68.03 -109.34
C GLU A 24 149.17 68.53 -110.78
N ASP A 25 148.25 67.89 -111.54
CA ASP A 25 147.95 68.19 -112.96
C ASP A 25 146.53 68.75 -113.21
N MET A 26 145.75 69.00 -112.15
CA MET A 26 144.39 69.53 -112.26
C MET A 26 144.38 71.06 -112.31
N THR A 27 143.67 71.67 -113.27
CA THR A 27 143.50 73.13 -113.30
C THR A 27 142.65 73.61 -112.11
N LYS A 28 142.82 74.87 -111.69
CA LYS A 28 142.15 75.42 -110.49
C LYS A 28 140.64 75.17 -110.46
N GLU A 29 139.96 75.29 -111.60
CA GLU A 29 138.53 75.00 -111.75
C GLU A 29 138.20 73.51 -111.55
N GLN A 30 139.05 72.59 -112.04
CA GLN A 30 138.86 71.15 -111.87
C GLN A 30 139.07 70.69 -110.42
N VAL A 31 139.99 71.33 -109.69
CA VAL A 31 140.17 71.10 -108.25
C VAL A 31 138.98 71.66 -107.46
N GLU A 32 138.47 72.85 -107.82
CA GLU A 32 137.30 73.44 -107.18
C GLU A 32 136.03 72.59 -107.39
N GLU A 33 135.82 72.06 -108.59
CA GLU A 33 134.69 71.18 -108.92
C GLU A 33 134.81 69.81 -108.25
N HIS A 34 136.02 69.28 -108.11
CA HIS A 34 136.27 68.04 -107.36
C HIS A 34 136.10 68.22 -105.85
N VAL A 35 136.54 69.35 -105.29
CA VAL A 35 136.26 69.74 -103.89
C VAL A 35 134.76 69.92 -103.67
N ALA A 36 134.03 70.48 -104.64
CA ALA A 36 132.58 70.60 -104.58
C ALA A 36 131.90 69.22 -104.59
N ARG A 37 132.33 68.30 -105.47
CA ARG A 37 131.84 66.90 -105.49
C ARG A 37 132.10 66.16 -104.18
N ILE A 38 133.32 66.22 -103.65
CA ILE A 38 133.65 65.58 -102.36
C ILE A 38 132.83 66.19 -101.22
N ARG A 39 132.56 67.50 -101.23
CA ARG A 39 131.70 68.14 -100.22
C ARG A 39 130.25 67.67 -100.35
N GLU A 40 129.73 67.57 -101.57
CA GLU A 40 128.39 67.07 -101.83
C GLU A 40 128.26 65.59 -101.45
N GLU A 41 129.27 64.77 -101.73
CA GLU A 41 129.35 63.37 -101.28
C GLU A 41 129.44 63.27 -99.76
N LEU A 42 130.25 64.11 -99.11
CA LEU A 42 130.35 64.16 -97.66
C LEU A 42 129.03 64.57 -97.01
N ASP A 43 128.32 65.54 -97.58
CA ASP A 43 127.02 65.98 -97.08
C ASP A 43 125.93 64.93 -97.34
N ARG A 44 125.95 64.25 -98.50
CA ARG A 44 125.08 63.10 -98.78
C ARG A 44 125.34 61.93 -97.83
N GLU A 45 126.60 61.58 -97.56
CA GLU A 45 126.96 60.55 -96.58
C GLU A 45 126.56 60.94 -95.15
N ARG A 46 126.60 62.24 -94.81
CA ARG A 46 126.12 62.74 -93.51
C ARG A 46 124.60 62.64 -93.40
N GLU A 47 123.87 63.00 -94.45
CA GLU A 47 122.42 62.87 -94.53
C GLU A 47 122.00 61.41 -94.44
N GLU A 48 122.65 60.52 -95.18
CA GLU A 48 122.42 59.07 -95.12
C GLU A 48 122.71 58.51 -93.72
N ARG A 49 123.84 58.89 -93.10
CA ARG A 49 124.14 58.48 -91.72
C ARG A 49 123.08 58.97 -90.74
N ASN A 50 122.63 60.22 -90.88
CA ASN A 50 121.58 60.78 -90.02
C ASN A 50 120.26 60.02 -90.22
N TYR A 51 119.89 59.76 -91.47
CA TYR A 51 118.71 58.97 -91.82
C TYR A 51 118.76 57.55 -91.22
N PHE A 52 119.87 56.82 -91.41
CA PHE A 52 120.04 55.48 -90.84
C PHE A 52 120.10 55.49 -89.32
N GLN A 53 120.61 56.57 -88.70
CA GLN A 53 120.59 56.73 -87.26
C GLN A 53 119.17 56.94 -86.73
N LEU A 54 118.38 57.81 -87.36
CA LEU A 54 116.97 58.01 -87.01
C LEU A 54 116.14 56.74 -87.22
N GLU A 55 116.34 56.02 -88.32
CA GLU A 55 115.65 54.75 -88.57
C GLU A 55 116.07 53.67 -87.55
N ARG A 56 117.35 53.58 -87.18
CA ARG A 56 117.79 52.67 -86.12
C ARG A 56 117.15 53.02 -84.77
N ASP A 57 117.14 54.29 -84.38
CA ASP A 57 116.60 54.72 -83.10
C ASP A 57 115.06 54.54 -83.07
N LYS A 58 114.39 54.76 -84.21
CA LYS A 58 112.97 54.43 -84.42
C LYS A 58 112.69 52.93 -84.32
N ILE A 59 113.51 52.08 -84.94
CA ILE A 59 113.39 50.62 -84.80
C ILE A 59 113.63 50.20 -83.34
N HIS A 60 114.61 50.82 -82.66
CA HIS A 60 114.92 50.50 -81.27
C HIS A 60 113.76 50.88 -80.33
N THR A 61 113.21 52.08 -80.48
CA THR A 61 112.02 52.52 -79.71
C THR A 61 110.81 51.63 -79.98
N PHE A 62 110.52 51.27 -81.23
CA PHE A 62 109.46 50.30 -81.54
C PHE A 62 109.72 48.95 -80.87
N TRP A 63 110.95 48.45 -80.95
CA TRP A 63 111.32 47.20 -80.32
C TRP A 63 111.15 47.25 -78.79
N GLU A 64 111.57 48.32 -78.12
CA GLU A 64 111.39 48.51 -76.68
C GLU A 64 109.91 48.58 -76.30
N ILE A 65 109.10 49.34 -77.04
CA ILE A 65 107.65 49.45 -76.81
C ILE A 65 106.98 48.10 -76.98
N THR A 66 107.22 47.40 -78.10
CA THR A 66 106.61 46.08 -78.37
C THR A 66 107.08 45.05 -77.35
N ARG A 67 108.35 45.09 -76.93
CA ARG A 67 108.86 44.24 -75.85
C ARG A 67 108.14 44.51 -74.53
N ARG A 68 107.98 45.79 -74.15
CA ARG A 68 107.26 46.18 -72.92
C ARG A 68 105.80 45.72 -72.97
N GLN A 69 105.11 45.95 -74.09
CA GLN A 69 103.73 45.50 -74.31
C GLN A 69 103.62 43.97 -74.23
N LEU A 70 104.59 43.23 -74.77
CA LEU A 70 104.63 41.78 -74.65
C LEU A 70 104.82 41.34 -73.19
N GLU A 71 105.71 41.99 -72.44
CA GLU A 71 105.93 41.72 -71.02
C GLU A 71 104.68 42.06 -70.17
N GLU A 72 103.99 43.16 -70.45
CA GLU A 72 102.72 43.55 -69.85
C GLU A 72 101.62 42.50 -70.14
N LYS A 73 101.44 42.10 -71.41
CA LYS A 73 100.44 41.08 -71.78
C LYS A 73 100.75 39.72 -71.16
N LYS A 74 102.02 39.35 -71.03
CA LYS A 74 102.43 38.14 -70.29
C LYS A 74 102.16 38.24 -68.79
N ALA A 75 102.24 39.44 -68.20
CA ALA A 75 101.87 39.65 -66.80
C ALA A 75 100.34 39.60 -66.61
N GLU A 76 99.57 40.23 -67.49
CA GLU A 76 98.11 40.16 -67.50
C GLU A 76 97.59 38.72 -67.65
N LEU A 77 98.17 37.93 -68.57
CA LEU A 77 97.81 36.52 -68.73
C LEU A 77 98.03 35.72 -67.45
N ARG A 78 99.20 35.88 -66.81
CA ARG A 78 99.49 35.21 -65.53
C ARG A 78 98.54 35.62 -64.40
N ASN A 79 98.15 36.90 -64.36
CA ASN A 79 97.17 37.37 -63.39
C ASN A 79 95.79 36.77 -63.67
N LYS A 80 95.39 36.67 -64.94
CA LYS A 80 94.12 36.04 -65.34
C LYS A 80 94.10 34.54 -65.04
N ASP A 81 95.18 33.83 -65.29
CA ASP A 81 95.31 32.42 -64.91
C ASP A 81 95.14 32.26 -63.39
N ARG A 82 95.78 33.13 -62.60
CA ARG A 82 95.63 33.12 -61.14
C ARG A 82 94.22 33.49 -60.67
N GLU A 83 93.57 34.48 -61.28
CA GLU A 83 92.18 34.82 -60.99
C GLU A 83 91.23 33.65 -61.28
N MET A 84 91.48 32.90 -62.38
CA MET A 84 90.72 31.69 -62.70
C MET A 84 90.93 30.60 -61.64
N GLU A 85 92.18 30.32 -61.26
CA GLU A 85 92.50 29.36 -60.20
C GLU A 85 91.80 29.73 -58.87
N GLU A 86 91.89 31.00 -58.44
CA GLU A 86 91.23 31.45 -57.21
C GLU A 86 89.70 31.35 -57.29
N ALA A 87 89.10 31.63 -58.45
CA ALA A 87 87.66 31.49 -58.65
C ALA A 87 87.23 30.01 -58.59
N GLU A 88 88.01 29.10 -59.18
CA GLU A 88 87.78 27.66 -59.10
C GLU A 88 87.91 27.16 -57.66
N GLU A 89 88.92 27.59 -56.91
CA GLU A 89 89.09 27.24 -55.49
C GLU A 89 87.91 27.72 -54.64
N ARG A 90 87.47 28.98 -54.81
CA ARG A 90 86.28 29.51 -54.13
C ARG A 90 85.03 28.70 -54.44
N HIS A 91 84.82 28.39 -55.72
CA HIS A 91 83.66 27.60 -56.14
C HIS A 91 83.69 26.18 -55.55
N GLN A 92 84.86 25.55 -55.47
CA GLN A 92 85.02 24.24 -54.81
C GLN A 92 84.69 24.31 -53.32
N VAL A 93 85.08 25.38 -52.62
CA VAL A 93 84.72 25.59 -51.20
C VAL A 93 83.22 25.78 -51.05
N GLU A 94 82.59 26.59 -51.89
CA GLU A 94 81.14 26.79 -51.89
C GLU A 94 80.38 25.48 -52.10
N ILE A 95 80.79 24.66 -53.08
CA ILE A 95 80.20 23.33 -53.32
C ILE A 95 80.30 22.48 -52.05
N LYS A 96 81.44 22.49 -51.34
CA LYS A 96 81.61 21.74 -50.09
C LYS A 96 80.68 22.25 -48.99
N VAL A 97 80.54 23.57 -48.83
CA VAL A 97 79.63 24.19 -47.86
C VAL A 97 78.17 23.85 -48.18
N TYR A 98 77.74 23.99 -49.43
CA TYR A 98 76.39 23.63 -49.85
C TYR A 98 76.11 22.14 -49.65
N LYS A 99 77.06 21.26 -49.98
CA LYS A 99 76.94 19.82 -49.73
C LYS A 99 76.78 19.53 -48.24
N GLN A 100 77.52 20.22 -47.38
CA GLN A 100 77.39 20.07 -45.92
C GLN A 100 76.04 20.61 -45.42
N LYS A 101 75.56 21.74 -45.96
CA LYS A 101 74.24 22.31 -45.61
C LYS A 101 73.10 21.38 -45.99
N VAL A 102 73.16 20.76 -47.17
CA VAL A 102 72.18 19.74 -47.60
C VAL A 102 72.23 18.52 -46.67
N LYS A 103 73.42 18.03 -46.31
CA LYS A 103 73.54 16.92 -45.35
C LYS A 103 72.93 17.25 -43.99
N HIS A 104 73.21 18.45 -43.47
CA HIS A 104 72.66 18.90 -42.19
C HIS A 104 71.13 19.00 -42.23
N LEU A 105 70.56 19.61 -43.27
CA LEU A 105 69.11 19.71 -43.45
C LEU A 105 68.43 18.34 -43.54
N LEU A 106 69.03 17.39 -44.27
CA LEU A 106 68.50 16.03 -44.36
C LEU A 106 68.55 15.31 -43.01
N TYR A 107 69.65 15.45 -42.26
CA TYR A 107 69.78 14.87 -40.93
C TYR A 107 68.78 15.48 -39.94
N GLU A 108 68.65 16.81 -39.92
CA GLU A 108 67.69 17.52 -39.08
C GLU A 108 66.26 17.09 -39.40
N HIS A 109 65.90 17.04 -40.70
CA HIS A 109 64.57 16.59 -41.11
C HIS A 109 64.29 15.13 -40.69
N GLN A 110 65.28 14.25 -40.84
CA GLN A 110 65.16 12.85 -40.40
C GLN A 110 65.00 12.76 -38.88
N ASN A 111 65.75 13.56 -38.12
CA ASN A 111 65.68 13.59 -36.66
C ASN A 111 64.32 14.11 -36.19
N ASN A 112 63.85 15.24 -36.74
CA ASN A 112 62.54 15.82 -36.42
C ASN A 112 61.41 14.84 -36.76
N LEU A 113 61.51 14.13 -37.89
CA LEU A 113 60.53 13.10 -38.25
C LEU A 113 60.54 11.93 -37.27
N ALA A 114 61.71 11.51 -36.79
CA ALA A 114 61.83 10.44 -35.80
C ALA A 114 61.25 10.87 -34.44
N GLU A 115 61.52 12.11 -34.02
CA GLU A 115 61.01 12.70 -32.78
C GLU A 115 59.48 12.80 -32.81
N VAL A 116 58.90 13.43 -33.84
CA VAL A 116 57.44 13.55 -33.99
C VAL A 116 56.76 12.17 -34.03
N LYS A 117 57.37 11.17 -34.66
CA LYS A 117 56.86 9.80 -34.64
C LYS A 117 56.92 9.20 -33.24
N ALA A 118 58.02 9.36 -32.53
CA ALA A 118 58.18 8.87 -31.17
C ALA A 118 57.15 9.53 -30.23
N GLU A 119 57.05 10.85 -30.24
CA GLU A 119 56.07 11.63 -29.48
C GLU A 119 54.64 11.20 -29.80
N GLY A 120 54.29 11.09 -31.09
CA GLY A 120 52.98 10.63 -31.53
C GLY A 120 52.62 9.24 -30.98
N THR A 121 53.58 8.30 -30.95
CA THR A 121 53.34 6.98 -30.35
C THR A 121 53.14 7.02 -28.84
N VAL A 122 53.85 7.91 -28.13
CA VAL A 122 53.69 8.08 -26.68
C VAL A 122 52.32 8.68 -26.36
N VAL A 123 51.93 9.76 -27.06
CA VAL A 123 50.62 10.40 -26.90
C VAL A 123 49.49 9.40 -27.18
N MET A 124 49.58 8.63 -28.26
CA MET A 124 48.59 7.61 -28.59
C MET A 124 48.48 6.54 -27.49
N LYS A 125 49.61 6.07 -26.95
CA LYS A 125 49.62 5.09 -25.85
C LYS A 125 49.03 5.65 -24.56
N LEU A 126 49.32 6.91 -24.24
CA LEU A 126 48.74 7.58 -23.07
C LEU A 126 47.23 7.72 -23.21
N ALA A 127 46.74 8.21 -24.35
CA ALA A 127 45.31 8.30 -24.64
C ALA A 127 44.62 6.93 -24.57
N GLN A 128 45.24 5.89 -25.14
CA GLN A 128 44.69 4.53 -25.06
C GLN A 128 44.63 4.00 -23.62
N LYS A 129 45.65 4.28 -22.80
CA LYS A 129 45.66 3.90 -21.38
C LYS A 129 44.55 4.63 -20.62
N GLU A 130 44.39 5.94 -20.86
CA GLU A 130 43.35 6.75 -20.23
C GLU A 130 41.95 6.25 -20.59
N HIS A 131 41.68 6.01 -21.88
CA HIS A 131 40.40 5.43 -22.31
C HIS A 131 40.13 4.08 -21.64
N ARG A 132 41.11 3.18 -21.58
CA ARG A 132 40.95 1.89 -20.86
C ARG A 132 40.63 2.08 -19.38
N THR A 133 41.25 3.07 -18.73
CA THR A 133 40.94 3.37 -17.32
C THR A 133 39.54 3.93 -17.13
N GLN A 134 39.10 4.84 -18.01
CA GLN A 134 37.75 5.40 -18.00
C GLN A 134 36.69 4.32 -18.26
N GLU A 135 36.88 3.47 -19.29
CA GLU A 135 36.00 2.32 -19.54
C GLU A 135 35.94 1.37 -18.34
N GLY A 136 37.09 1.12 -17.69
CA GLY A 136 37.16 0.31 -16.49
C GLY A 136 36.37 0.89 -15.33
N ALA A 137 36.42 2.21 -15.13
CA ALA A 137 35.63 2.93 -14.12
C ALA A 137 34.14 2.85 -14.44
N LEU A 138 33.73 3.19 -15.67
CA LEU A 138 32.32 3.12 -16.10
C LEU A 138 31.74 1.71 -15.94
N ARG A 139 32.50 0.65 -16.24
CA ARG A 139 32.05 -0.74 -16.01
C ARG A 139 31.94 -1.10 -14.53
N LYS A 140 32.71 -0.48 -13.64
CA LYS A 140 32.55 -0.65 -12.20
C LYS A 140 31.30 0.08 -11.72
N ASP A 141 31.13 1.34 -12.11
CA ASP A 141 29.98 2.16 -11.74
C ASP A 141 28.66 1.54 -12.22
N MET A 142 28.62 1.04 -13.47
CA MET A 142 27.46 0.31 -13.99
C MET A 142 27.13 -0.93 -13.15
N ARG A 143 28.13 -1.66 -12.64
CA ARG A 143 27.91 -2.83 -11.78
C ARG A 143 27.40 -2.42 -10.41
N VAL A 144 27.95 -1.36 -9.82
CA VAL A 144 27.50 -0.80 -8.55
C VAL A 144 26.04 -0.35 -8.65
N LEU A 145 25.72 0.48 -9.66
CA LEU A 145 24.35 0.95 -9.90
C LEU A 145 23.36 -0.20 -10.12
N LYS A 146 23.77 -1.28 -10.77
CA LYS A 146 22.91 -2.46 -10.96
C LYS A 146 22.63 -3.19 -9.65
N VAL A 147 23.60 -3.24 -8.74
CA VAL A 147 23.43 -3.82 -7.40
C VAL A 147 22.51 -2.91 -6.57
N GLU A 148 22.78 -1.62 -6.52
CA GLU A 148 21.96 -0.63 -5.80
C GLU A 148 20.51 -0.64 -6.26
N LEU A 149 20.27 -0.70 -7.59
CA LEU A 149 18.93 -0.82 -8.15
C LEU A 149 18.23 -2.10 -7.65
N LYS A 150 18.94 -3.23 -7.61
CA LYS A 150 18.36 -4.50 -7.16
C LYS A 150 18.08 -4.50 -5.66
N GLU A 151 18.95 -3.90 -4.87
CA GLU A 151 18.74 -3.70 -3.43
C GLU A 151 17.52 -2.82 -3.17
N GLN A 152 17.35 -1.73 -3.93
CA GLN A 152 16.19 -0.85 -3.83
C GLN A 152 14.90 -1.56 -4.25
N GLU A 153 14.91 -2.36 -5.32
CA GLU A 153 13.77 -3.20 -5.72
C GLU A 153 13.35 -4.16 -4.61
N LEU A 154 14.31 -4.86 -3.99
CA LEU A 154 14.06 -5.80 -2.89
C LEU A 154 13.52 -5.08 -1.65
N ALA A 155 14.09 -3.93 -1.29
CA ALA A 155 13.61 -3.11 -0.18
C ALA A 155 12.15 -2.66 -0.41
N ASN A 156 11.83 -2.21 -1.62
CA ASN A 156 10.47 -1.84 -2.00
C ASN A 156 9.50 -3.03 -1.93
N GLU A 157 9.90 -4.21 -2.38
CA GLU A 157 9.09 -5.43 -2.29
C GLU A 157 8.77 -5.78 -0.82
N VAL A 158 9.75 -5.64 0.08
CA VAL A 158 9.56 -5.84 1.52
C VAL A 158 8.56 -4.83 2.10
N VAL A 159 8.66 -3.55 1.71
CA VAL A 159 7.71 -2.52 2.14
C VAL A 159 6.28 -2.85 1.70
N ILE A 160 6.10 -3.27 0.44
CA ILE A 160 4.78 -3.66 -0.09
C ILE A 160 4.24 -4.88 0.67
N LYS A 161 5.05 -5.92 0.90
CA LYS A 161 4.65 -7.09 1.68
C LYS A 161 4.20 -6.70 3.09
N ASN A 162 4.96 -5.85 3.77
CA ASN A 162 4.60 -5.36 5.10
C ASN A 162 3.30 -4.56 5.11
N LEU A 163 3.05 -3.75 4.08
CA LEU A 163 1.80 -3.00 3.95
C LEU A 163 0.61 -3.94 3.75
N CYS A 164 0.74 -4.94 2.88
CA CYS A 164 -0.29 -5.96 2.64
C CYS A 164 -0.60 -6.77 3.92
N LEU A 165 0.43 -7.15 4.69
CA LEU A 165 0.26 -7.85 5.97
C LEU A 165 -0.50 -6.99 6.98
N LYS A 166 -0.11 -5.72 7.14
CA LYS A 166 -0.84 -4.78 8.02
C LYS A 166 -2.30 -4.61 7.60
N GLN A 167 -2.56 -4.48 6.31
CA GLN A 167 -3.92 -4.38 5.80
C GLN A 167 -4.73 -5.65 6.09
N ALA A 168 -4.13 -6.84 5.93
CA ALA A 168 -4.79 -8.11 6.25
C ALA A 168 -5.10 -8.24 7.76
N GLU A 169 -4.18 -7.77 8.62
CA GLU A 169 -4.41 -7.71 10.07
C GLU A 169 -5.57 -6.77 10.43
N GLU A 170 -5.63 -5.58 9.82
CA GLU A 170 -6.71 -4.61 10.04
C GLU A 170 -8.06 -5.14 9.57
N ILE A 171 -8.12 -5.78 8.39
CA ILE A 171 -9.33 -6.44 7.89
C ILE A 171 -9.78 -7.54 8.86
N THR A 172 -8.85 -8.35 9.37
CA THR A 172 -9.16 -9.41 10.33
C THR A 172 -9.68 -8.85 11.66
N LYS A 173 -9.08 -7.76 12.16
CA LYS A 173 -9.58 -7.06 13.37
C LYS A 173 -11.01 -6.55 13.16
N MET A 174 -11.28 -5.88 12.04
CA MET A 174 -12.63 -5.40 11.73
C MET A 174 -13.65 -6.54 11.62
N ARG A 175 -13.29 -7.66 10.97
CA ARG A 175 -14.15 -8.85 10.89
C ARG A 175 -14.48 -9.38 12.29
N ASN A 176 -13.47 -9.54 13.15
CA ASN A 176 -13.67 -10.01 14.52
C ASN A 176 -14.55 -9.06 15.34
N ASP A 177 -14.38 -7.74 15.17
CA ASP A 177 -15.22 -6.74 15.84
C ASP A 177 -16.68 -6.82 15.38
N PHE A 178 -16.92 -6.97 14.08
CA PHE A 178 -18.28 -7.14 13.54
C PHE A 178 -18.90 -8.47 13.99
N GLU A 179 -18.15 -9.57 13.98
CA GLU A 179 -18.65 -10.85 14.51
C GLU A 179 -19.00 -10.75 15.99
N ARG A 180 -18.18 -10.07 16.79
CA ARG A 180 -18.50 -9.81 18.21
C ARG A 180 -19.79 -9.01 18.34
N GLN A 181 -19.94 -7.92 17.60
CA GLN A 181 -21.15 -7.08 17.63
C GLN A 181 -22.40 -7.87 17.25
N VAL A 182 -22.32 -8.72 16.22
CA VAL A 182 -23.43 -9.59 15.81
C VAL A 182 -23.80 -10.54 16.94
N ARG A 183 -22.83 -11.25 17.52
CA ARG A 183 -23.08 -12.18 18.66
C ARG A 183 -23.69 -11.46 19.87
N GLU A 184 -23.22 -10.27 20.18
CA GLU A 184 -23.77 -9.45 21.28
C GLU A 184 -25.22 -9.04 21.02
N ILE A 185 -25.55 -8.66 19.78
CA ILE A 185 -26.91 -8.32 19.36
C ILE A 185 -27.81 -9.56 19.45
N GLU A 186 -27.40 -10.69 18.86
CA GLU A 186 -28.13 -11.96 18.92
C GLU A 186 -28.41 -12.37 20.37
N ALA A 187 -27.37 -12.42 21.20
CA ALA A 187 -27.50 -12.76 22.62
C ALA A 187 -28.46 -11.82 23.38
N LYS A 188 -28.43 -10.52 23.06
CA LYS A 188 -29.34 -9.53 23.67
C LYS A 188 -30.80 -9.80 23.28
N TYR A 189 -31.06 -10.12 22.02
CA TYR A 189 -32.42 -10.41 21.54
C TYR A 189 -32.93 -11.78 21.98
N ASP A 190 -32.07 -12.80 22.02
CA ASP A 190 -32.40 -14.11 22.59
C ASP A 190 -32.77 -14.00 24.07
N LYS A 191 -32.00 -13.23 24.84
CA LYS A 191 -32.31 -12.96 26.25
C LYS A 191 -33.65 -12.24 26.40
N LYS A 192 -33.92 -11.23 25.57
CA LYS A 192 -35.23 -10.53 25.58
C LYS A 192 -36.39 -11.46 25.24
N MET A 193 -36.22 -12.30 24.22
CA MET A 193 -37.25 -13.27 23.81
C MET A 193 -37.53 -14.28 24.92
N LYS A 194 -36.48 -14.80 25.56
CA LYS A 194 -36.61 -15.72 26.70
C LYS A 194 -37.32 -15.07 27.88
N MET A 195 -36.91 -13.86 28.28
CA MET A 195 -37.58 -13.13 29.37
C MET A 195 -39.06 -12.90 29.08
N LEU A 196 -39.42 -12.50 27.85
CA LEU A 196 -40.82 -12.29 27.48
C LEU A 196 -41.64 -13.59 27.54
N ARG A 197 -41.07 -14.72 27.10
CA ARG A 197 -41.72 -16.04 27.23
C ARG A 197 -41.92 -16.41 28.70
N ASP A 198 -40.87 -16.28 29.51
CA ASP A 198 -40.92 -16.59 30.95
C ASP A 198 -41.95 -15.70 31.68
N GLU A 199 -42.07 -14.42 31.31
CA GLU A 199 -43.06 -13.48 31.84
C GLU A 199 -44.50 -13.87 31.46
N LEU A 200 -44.75 -14.20 30.20
CA LEU A 200 -46.07 -14.65 29.73
C LEU A 200 -46.48 -15.98 30.36
N ASP A 201 -45.54 -16.92 30.49
CA ASP A 201 -45.78 -18.20 31.16
C ASP A 201 -46.06 -18.02 32.65
N LEU A 202 -45.34 -17.12 33.32
CA LEU A 202 -45.62 -16.78 34.71
C LEU A 202 -47.00 -16.16 34.86
N ARG A 203 -47.35 -15.19 34.02
CA ARG A 203 -48.68 -14.56 34.02
C ARG A 203 -49.80 -15.58 33.82
N ARG A 204 -49.65 -16.47 32.85
CA ARG A 204 -50.60 -17.57 32.61
C ARG A 204 -50.75 -18.46 33.84
N LYS A 205 -49.64 -18.86 34.48
CA LYS A 205 -49.68 -19.68 35.70
C LYS A 205 -50.39 -18.96 36.85
N THR A 206 -50.11 -17.68 37.05
CA THR A 206 -50.79 -16.86 38.06
C THR A 206 -52.29 -16.76 37.79
N GLU A 207 -52.69 -16.47 36.55
CA GLU A 207 -54.11 -16.40 36.16
C GLU A 207 -54.83 -17.75 36.38
N ILE A 208 -54.16 -18.88 36.10
CA ILE A 208 -54.69 -20.22 36.40
C ILE A 208 -54.88 -20.41 37.90
N HIS A 209 -53.86 -20.11 38.72
CA HIS A 209 -53.94 -20.23 40.18
C HIS A 209 -55.05 -19.34 40.77
N GLU A 210 -55.20 -18.10 40.30
CA GLU A 210 -56.28 -17.21 40.76
C GLU A 210 -57.68 -17.76 40.42
N VAL A 211 -57.83 -18.39 39.25
CA VAL A 211 -59.09 -19.06 38.87
C VAL A 211 -59.34 -20.29 39.74
N GLU A 212 -58.30 -21.10 39.99
CA GLU A 212 -58.37 -22.29 40.85
C GLU A 212 -58.76 -21.91 42.28
N GLU A 213 -58.11 -20.89 42.86
CA GLU A 213 -58.44 -20.37 44.20
C GLU A 213 -59.87 -19.85 44.28
N ARG A 214 -60.34 -19.09 43.28
CA ARG A 214 -61.75 -18.65 43.24
C ARG A 214 -62.72 -19.83 43.17
N LYS A 215 -62.43 -20.84 42.35
CA LYS A 215 -63.26 -22.06 42.25
C LYS A 215 -63.24 -22.85 43.55
N ASN A 216 -62.08 -23.04 44.16
CA ASN A 216 -61.94 -23.71 45.46
C ASN A 216 -62.67 -22.96 46.57
N GLY A 217 -62.63 -21.63 46.56
CA GLY A 217 -63.43 -20.79 47.46
C GLY A 217 -64.94 -20.96 47.27
N GLN A 218 -65.40 -21.04 46.00
CA GLN A 218 -66.81 -21.33 45.69
C GLN A 218 -67.23 -22.73 46.15
N ILE A 219 -66.38 -23.75 45.90
CA ILE A 219 -66.61 -25.12 46.38
C ILE A 219 -66.72 -25.14 47.89
N SER A 220 -65.81 -24.47 48.60
CA SER A 220 -65.81 -24.40 50.07
C SER A 220 -67.09 -23.74 50.60
N THR A 221 -67.50 -22.62 50.00
CA THR A 221 -68.76 -21.95 50.35
C THR A 221 -69.98 -22.84 50.09
N LEU A 222 -69.99 -23.55 48.96
CA LEU A 222 -71.08 -24.46 48.61
C LEU A 222 -71.15 -25.64 49.58
N MET A 223 -70.00 -26.23 49.94
CA MET A 223 -69.91 -27.28 50.95
C MET A 223 -70.45 -26.79 52.31
N GLN A 224 -70.06 -25.59 52.74
CA GLN A 224 -70.57 -25.00 53.98
C GLN A 224 -72.09 -24.83 53.94
N ARG A 225 -72.65 -24.28 52.86
CA ARG A 225 -74.11 -24.14 52.72
C ARG A 225 -74.84 -25.48 52.69
N HIS A 226 -74.25 -26.50 52.06
CA HIS A 226 -74.81 -27.84 52.11
C HIS A 226 -74.81 -28.39 53.52
N GLU A 227 -73.72 -28.22 54.29
CA GLU A 227 -73.64 -28.64 55.69
C GLU A 227 -74.69 -27.92 56.56
N GLU A 228 -74.84 -26.61 56.38
CA GLU A 228 -75.88 -25.80 57.03
C GLU A 228 -77.28 -26.33 56.69
N ALA A 229 -77.60 -26.52 55.41
CA ALA A 229 -78.89 -27.06 54.97
C ALA A 229 -79.15 -28.49 55.49
N PHE A 230 -78.12 -29.35 55.53
CA PHE A 230 -78.23 -30.69 56.12
C PHE A 230 -78.52 -30.62 57.63
N THR A 231 -77.87 -29.68 58.32
CA THR A 231 -78.11 -29.42 59.74
C THR A 231 -79.54 -28.92 59.98
N ASP A 232 -80.01 -27.98 59.17
CA ASP A 232 -81.39 -27.47 59.23
C ASP A 232 -82.43 -28.56 58.98
N ILE A 233 -82.22 -29.42 57.97
CA ILE A 233 -83.09 -30.57 57.69
C ILE A 233 -83.10 -31.53 58.88
N LYS A 234 -81.92 -31.83 59.45
CA LYS A 234 -81.81 -32.70 60.63
C LYS A 234 -82.54 -32.11 61.83
N ASN A 235 -82.41 -30.80 62.04
CA ASN A 235 -83.12 -30.09 63.11
C ASN A 235 -84.64 -30.11 62.88
N TYR A 236 -85.11 -29.84 61.66
CA TYR A 236 -86.53 -29.92 61.31
C TYR A 236 -87.15 -31.29 61.62
N TYR A 237 -86.49 -32.38 61.22
CA TYR A 237 -86.99 -33.73 61.52
C TYR A 237 -86.86 -34.08 63.01
N ASN A 238 -85.81 -33.62 63.70
CA ASN A 238 -85.69 -33.76 65.14
C ASN A 238 -86.83 -33.03 65.87
N ASP A 239 -87.17 -31.81 65.45
CA ASP A 239 -88.25 -31.01 66.03
C ASP A 239 -89.61 -31.68 65.81
N ILE A 240 -89.88 -32.19 64.60
CA ILE A 240 -91.06 -33.03 64.34
C ILE A 240 -91.08 -34.25 65.26
N THR A 241 -89.94 -34.92 65.43
CA THR A 241 -89.83 -36.11 66.28
C THR A 241 -90.11 -35.77 67.74
N LEU A 242 -89.53 -34.68 68.25
CA LEU A 242 -89.76 -34.17 69.60
C LEU A 242 -91.22 -33.74 69.80
N ASN A 243 -91.81 -33.05 68.82
CA ASN A 243 -93.21 -32.62 68.87
C ASN A 243 -94.18 -33.82 68.81
N ASN A 244 -93.89 -34.80 67.95
CA ASN A 244 -94.63 -36.07 67.92
C ASN A 244 -94.49 -36.81 69.26
N LEU A 245 -93.31 -36.82 69.87
CA LEU A 245 -93.10 -37.41 71.20
C LEU A 245 -93.90 -36.69 72.28
N ALA A 246 -93.91 -35.35 72.25
CA ALA A 246 -94.68 -34.51 73.16
C ALA A 246 -96.19 -34.73 72.99
N LEU A 247 -96.68 -34.83 71.75
CA LEU A 247 -98.06 -35.14 71.43
C LEU A 247 -98.45 -36.56 71.90
N ILE A 248 -97.59 -37.55 71.70
CA ILE A 248 -97.79 -38.91 72.21
C ILE A 248 -97.89 -38.89 73.74
N ASN A 249 -97.01 -38.13 74.42
CA ASN A 249 -97.04 -38.01 75.87
C ASN A 249 -98.32 -37.30 76.35
N SER A 250 -98.76 -36.22 75.70
CA SER A 250 -100.01 -35.53 76.07
C SER A 250 -101.23 -36.42 75.85
N LEU A 251 -101.27 -37.19 74.75
CA LEU A 251 -102.35 -38.14 74.50
C LEU A 251 -102.35 -39.28 75.52
N LYS A 252 -101.18 -39.76 75.96
CA LYS A 252 -101.08 -40.74 77.05
C LYS A 252 -101.59 -40.18 78.37
N GLU A 253 -101.24 -38.94 78.70
CA GLU A 253 -101.71 -38.26 79.92
C GLU A 253 -103.24 -38.07 79.89
N GLN A 254 -103.79 -37.65 78.75
CA GLN A 254 -105.24 -37.56 78.55
C GLN A 254 -105.94 -38.91 78.66
N MET A 255 -105.35 -39.99 78.11
CA MET A 255 -105.90 -41.34 78.28
C MET A 255 -105.90 -41.77 79.75
N GLU A 256 -104.85 -41.47 80.50
CA GLU A 256 -104.76 -41.80 81.93
C GLU A 256 -105.80 -41.03 82.75
N ASP A 257 -106.02 -39.74 82.43
CA ASP A 257 -107.06 -38.93 83.06
C ASP A 257 -108.47 -39.40 82.69
N MET A 258 -108.70 -39.81 81.44
CA MET A 258 -109.95 -40.43 81.01
C MET A 258 -110.20 -41.74 81.77
N ARG A 259 -109.16 -42.56 81.97
CA ARG A 259 -109.25 -43.81 82.73
C ARG A 259 -109.62 -43.54 84.19
N LYS A 260 -109.03 -42.53 84.83
CA LYS A 260 -109.40 -42.11 86.19
C LYS A 260 -110.85 -41.63 86.28
N LYS A 261 -111.33 -40.89 85.27
CA LYS A 261 -112.74 -40.46 85.20
C LYS A 261 -113.69 -41.65 85.00
N GLU A 262 -113.31 -42.63 84.20
CA GLU A 262 -114.08 -43.85 83.99
C GLU A 262 -114.15 -44.69 85.27
N GLU A 263 -113.02 -44.90 85.96
CA GLU A 263 -112.97 -45.53 87.29
C GLU A 263 -113.81 -44.77 88.33
N HIS A 264 -113.90 -43.44 88.22
CA HIS A 264 -114.75 -42.64 89.10
C HIS A 264 -116.24 -42.83 88.78
N MET A 265 -116.63 -42.78 87.51
CA MET A 265 -118.01 -43.01 87.06
C MET A 265 -118.49 -44.43 87.36
N GLU A 266 -117.61 -45.45 87.28
CA GLU A 266 -117.95 -46.82 87.68
C GLU A 266 -118.30 -46.92 89.17
N ARG A 267 -117.58 -46.18 90.03
CA ARG A 267 -117.91 -46.15 91.48
C ARG A 267 -119.26 -45.49 91.74
N GLU A 268 -119.56 -44.37 91.07
CA GLU A 268 -120.87 -43.70 91.19
C GLU A 268 -122.01 -44.60 90.67
N MET A 269 -121.81 -45.27 89.53
CA MET A 269 -122.77 -46.23 88.98
C MET A 269 -123.04 -47.40 89.94
N ALA A 270 -122.00 -47.94 90.59
CA ALA A 270 -122.16 -49.00 91.59
C ALA A 270 -123.00 -48.54 92.80
N GLU A 271 -122.82 -47.29 93.24
CA GLU A 271 -123.52 -46.71 94.38
C GLU A 271 -125.01 -46.47 94.07
N VAL A 272 -125.33 -45.94 92.89
CA VAL A 272 -126.71 -45.74 92.41
C VAL A 272 -127.43 -47.08 92.24
N THR A 273 -126.74 -48.10 91.73
CA THR A 273 -127.32 -49.45 91.54
C THR A 273 -127.69 -50.10 92.88
N LEU A 274 -126.88 -49.89 93.92
CA LEU A 274 -127.15 -50.42 95.27
C LEU A 274 -128.36 -49.73 95.92
N GLN A 275 -128.51 -48.41 95.75
CA GLN A 275 -129.67 -47.67 96.25
C GLN A 275 -130.98 -48.10 95.58
N ASN A 276 -130.94 -48.37 94.27
CA ASN A 276 -132.11 -48.81 93.50
C ASN A 276 -132.65 -50.18 93.97
N ARG A 277 -131.76 -51.12 94.35
CA ARG A 277 -132.17 -52.41 94.92
C ARG A 277 -132.87 -52.30 96.27
N ARG A 278 -132.45 -51.38 97.14
CA ARG A 278 -133.02 -51.20 98.49
C ARG A 278 -134.47 -50.71 98.49
N LEU A 279 -134.88 -50.00 97.44
CA LEU A 279 -136.21 -49.39 97.32
C LEU A 279 -137.23 -50.29 96.58
N ALA A 280 -136.77 -51.28 95.81
CA ALA A 280 -137.62 -52.14 95.00
C ALA A 280 -138.40 -53.19 95.83
N ASP A 281 -137.77 -53.78 96.85
CA ASP A 281 -138.36 -54.90 97.61
C ASP A 281 -139.57 -54.52 98.49
N PRO A 282 -139.62 -53.35 99.16
CA PRO A 282 -140.80 -52.93 99.92
C PRO A 282 -142.00 -52.58 99.01
N LEU A 283 -141.74 -52.05 97.82
CA LEU A 283 -142.77 -51.61 96.88
C LEU A 283 -143.53 -52.79 96.28
N GLN A 284 -142.84 -53.93 96.06
CA GLN A 284 -143.46 -55.13 95.50
C GLN A 284 -144.39 -55.81 96.52
N LYS A 285 -143.99 -55.90 97.80
CA LYS A 285 -144.83 -56.47 98.87
C LYS A 285 -146.13 -55.68 99.12
N ALA A 286 -146.07 -54.35 99.04
CA ALA A 286 -147.26 -53.50 99.20
C ALA A 286 -148.27 -53.65 98.04
N LYS A 287 -147.80 -53.99 96.83
CA LYS A 287 -148.67 -54.22 95.66
C LYS A 287 -149.40 -55.57 95.73
N ASP A 288 -148.77 -56.60 96.29
CA ASP A 288 -149.37 -57.92 96.36
C ASP A 288 -150.49 -58.00 97.43
N GLU A 289 -150.32 -57.31 98.57
CA GLU A 289 -151.36 -57.24 99.63
C GLU A 289 -152.61 -56.44 99.19
N MET A 290 -152.44 -55.40 98.36
CA MET A 290 -153.56 -54.62 97.83
C MET A 290 -154.45 -55.46 96.89
N ASN A 291 -153.84 -56.29 96.05
CA ASN A 291 -154.56 -57.15 95.10
C ASN A 291 -155.41 -58.24 95.79
N GLU A 292 -154.99 -58.72 96.95
CA GLU A 292 -155.70 -59.78 97.68
C GLU A 292 -156.94 -59.25 98.41
N MET A 293 -156.87 -58.03 98.95
CA MET A 293 -158.00 -57.33 99.57
C MET A 293 -159.10 -56.98 98.55
N GLN A 294 -158.71 -56.63 97.31
CA GLN A 294 -159.67 -56.24 96.27
C GLN A 294 -160.47 -57.44 95.72
N LYS A 295 -159.89 -58.65 95.72
CA LYS A 295 -160.60 -59.89 95.39
C LYS A 295 -161.64 -60.32 96.45
N ARG A 296 -161.41 -59.99 97.73
CA ARG A 296 -162.36 -60.32 98.82
C ARG A 296 -163.58 -59.40 98.85
N LEU A 297 -163.43 -58.13 98.47
CA LEU A 297 -164.55 -57.17 98.36
C LEU A 297 -165.53 -57.52 97.22
N GLY A 298 -165.02 -57.94 96.05
CA GLY A 298 -165.87 -58.25 94.89
C GLY A 298 -166.75 -59.50 95.04
N ASN A 299 -166.42 -60.42 95.96
CA ASN A 299 -167.25 -61.59 96.24
C ASN A 299 -168.35 -61.27 97.29
N HIS A 300 -168.11 -60.31 98.20
CA HIS A 300 -169.06 -59.94 99.24
C HIS A 300 -170.21 -59.04 98.73
N GLU A 301 -169.99 -58.31 97.63
CA GLU A 301 -171.00 -57.48 96.95
C GLU A 301 -171.98 -58.30 96.09
N ARG A 302 -171.52 -59.41 95.48
CA ARG A 302 -172.38 -60.30 94.71
C ARG A 302 -173.34 -61.11 95.59
N ASP A 303 -172.92 -61.52 96.79
CA ASP A 303 -173.78 -62.25 97.72
C ASP A 303 -174.81 -61.35 98.45
N LYS A 304 -174.57 -60.03 98.51
CA LYS A 304 -175.51 -59.07 99.12
C LYS A 304 -176.68 -58.70 98.21
N GLN A 305 -176.52 -58.80 96.88
CA GLN A 305 -177.61 -58.53 95.92
C GLN A 305 -178.60 -59.70 95.77
N ILE A 306 -178.20 -60.93 96.11
CA ILE A 306 -179.06 -62.12 96.03
C ILE A 306 -179.98 -62.26 97.28
N LEU A 307 -179.68 -61.56 98.38
CA LEU A 307 -180.39 -61.67 99.67
C LEU A 307 -181.43 -60.57 99.97
N VAL A 308 -181.62 -59.56 99.10
CA VAL A 308 -182.49 -58.39 99.39
C VAL A 308 -183.85 -58.38 98.66
N VAL A 309 -184.14 -59.31 97.73
CA VAL A 309 -185.47 -59.30 97.04
C VAL A 309 -186.24 -60.64 97.12
N SER A 310 -185.76 -61.62 97.90
CA SER A 310 -186.48 -62.89 98.14
C SER A 310 -187.18 -63.04 99.49
N ALA A 311 -187.54 -61.95 100.21
CA ALA A 311 -188.47 -62.06 101.34
C ALA A 311 -189.19 -60.75 101.74
N LEU A 312 -190.53 -60.80 101.70
CA LEU A 312 -191.56 -59.99 102.43
C LEU A 312 -191.91 -58.61 101.81
N LEU A 313 -193.11 -58.32 101.27
CA LEU A 313 -194.48 -58.72 101.64
C LEU A 313 -194.77 -58.56 103.15
N LYS A 314 -195.09 -57.34 103.60
CA LYS A 314 -196.32 -56.95 104.32
C LYS A 314 -196.17 -55.62 105.08
N SER A 315 -197.28 -54.87 105.07
CA SER A 315 -197.75 -53.78 105.96
C SER A 315 -197.15 -52.35 105.87
N SER A 316 -197.92 -51.49 105.19
CA SER A 316 -198.37 -50.09 105.51
C SER A 316 -198.50 -49.77 107.03
N PRO A 317 -198.64 -48.52 107.55
CA PRO A 317 -199.22 -47.30 106.93
C PRO A 317 -198.68 -45.89 107.37
N ARG A 318 -199.27 -44.88 106.73
CA ARG A 318 -199.22 -43.40 106.92
C ARG A 318 -198.03 -42.64 106.34
#